data_AF-A0AB37QLD2-F1
#
_entry.id   AF-A0AB37QLD2-F1
#
_cell.length_a   1.000
_cell.length_b   1.000
_cell.length_c   1.000
_cell.angle_alpha   90.00
_cell.angle_beta   90.00
_cell.angle_gamma   90.00
#
_symmetry.space_group_name_H-M   'P 1'
#
loop_
_entity.id
_entity.type
_entity.pdbx_description
1 polymer ?
#
loop_
_entity_poly.entity_id
_entity_poly.type
_entity_poly.pdbx_seq_one_letter_code
_entity_poly.pdbx_strand_id
1 'polypeptide(L)'
;MGCVSSKGNPVLSPQASFNDASRTFFRALPGPAARQLQVYDQCLIGAARWPDDSSKSSTPENRAYCQSMYNSIRSAGGEISSGRITSFDELWGRATEWRLSKLQRGAPSYSAFASERTSNTDAVTPLVKPYKSVIARVVSHKDARDETMRDNLFGDLHVKAYRQTARLNGNIIPLNTFRVATDTAYLRGRVAQLRRELGAEAIEQHLRRYNPDRIDHTDAYYLPIIKNHLNNLYRRATSSDLRRADLIDLIARTHWWAASAMPDQRGSAAKAEFAARAIASAHGIELPPFRNGKVSDIEAMLSGEEEFVGKYVSLLDSDCF
;
A
#
# COMPACT_ATOMS: atom_id res chain seq x y z
N MET A 1 30.47 -52.65 29.99
CA MET A 1 30.61 -51.69 28.87
C MET A 1 29.31 -51.70 28.09
N GLY A 2 28.44 -50.72 28.30
CA GLY A 2 27.19 -50.55 27.55
C GLY A 2 27.25 -49.24 26.78
N CYS A 3 27.38 -49.32 25.46
CA CYS A 3 27.35 -48.14 24.59
C CYS A 3 25.90 -47.67 24.45
N VAL A 4 25.58 -46.54 25.09
CA VAL A 4 24.35 -45.78 24.83
C VAL A 4 24.59 -44.97 23.56
N SER A 5 24.03 -45.41 22.44
CA SER A 5 24.00 -44.64 21.20
C SER A 5 22.93 -43.55 21.35
N SER A 6 23.37 -42.30 21.49
CA SER A 6 22.53 -41.11 21.41
C SER A 6 22.00 -40.96 19.97
N LYS A 7 20.74 -41.33 19.75
CA LYS A 7 20.03 -40.93 18.52
C LYS A 7 19.84 -39.42 18.55
N GLY A 8 20.68 -38.71 17.81
CA GLY A 8 20.42 -37.32 17.47
C GLY A 8 19.12 -37.22 16.68
N ASN A 9 18.22 -36.34 17.10
CA ASN A 9 17.06 -35.97 16.29
C ASN A 9 17.56 -35.43 14.94
N PRO A 10 17.05 -35.93 13.80
CA PRO A 10 17.37 -35.32 12.52
C PRO A 10 16.72 -33.95 12.50
N VAL A 11 17.55 -32.90 12.49
CA VAL A 11 17.11 -31.57 12.06
C VAL A 11 16.72 -31.74 10.60
N LEU A 12 15.41 -31.80 10.32
CA LEU A 12 14.89 -31.82 8.96
C LEU A 12 15.29 -30.51 8.28
N SER A 13 16.34 -30.56 7.48
CA SER A 13 16.69 -29.52 6.53
C SER A 13 15.45 -29.17 5.70
N PRO A 14 15.10 -27.90 5.46
CA PRO A 14 13.99 -27.55 4.60
C PRO A 14 14.26 -28.15 3.20
N GLN A 15 13.48 -29.15 2.79
CA GLN A 15 13.67 -29.79 1.50
C GLN A 15 13.28 -28.80 0.39
N ALA A 16 14.25 -28.48 -0.48
CA ALA A 16 13.96 -27.77 -1.72
C ALA A 16 12.98 -28.63 -2.55
N SER A 17 11.87 -28.01 -2.95
CA SER A 17 10.83 -28.62 -3.78
C SER A 17 10.92 -28.03 -5.19
N PHE A 18 10.42 -28.76 -6.19
CA PHE A 18 10.31 -28.27 -7.56
C PHE A 18 8.84 -28.16 -7.94
N ASN A 19 8.44 -27.01 -8.48
CA ASN A 19 7.09 -26.82 -9.00
C ASN A 19 7.09 -27.01 -10.52
N ASP A 20 6.37 -28.02 -11.01
CA ASP A 20 6.32 -28.32 -12.45
C ASP A 20 5.60 -27.25 -13.28
N ALA A 21 4.62 -26.55 -12.72
CA ALA A 21 3.85 -25.54 -13.44
C ALA A 21 4.67 -24.25 -13.68
N SER A 22 5.42 -23.80 -12.67
CA SER A 22 6.30 -22.62 -12.75
C SER A 22 7.75 -22.98 -13.11
N ARG A 23 8.07 -24.27 -13.25
CA ARG A 23 9.42 -24.81 -13.54
C ARG A 23 10.51 -24.26 -12.63
N THR A 24 10.19 -24.05 -11.36
CA THR A 24 11.04 -23.33 -10.40
C THR A 24 11.27 -24.15 -9.12
N PHE A 25 12.50 -24.12 -8.60
CA PHE A 25 12.80 -24.63 -7.26
C PHE A 25 12.37 -23.63 -6.19
N PHE A 26 11.72 -24.12 -5.14
CA PHE A 26 11.22 -23.31 -4.05
C PHE A 26 11.40 -24.03 -2.70
N ARG A 27 11.27 -23.28 -1.61
CA ARG A 27 11.14 -23.86 -0.27
C ARG A 27 9.67 -23.84 0.10
N ALA A 28 9.12 -25.00 0.44
CA ALA A 28 7.72 -25.10 0.84
C ALA A 28 7.48 -24.26 2.10
N LEU A 29 6.42 -23.45 2.08
CA LEU A 29 5.93 -22.70 3.23
C LEU A 29 4.64 -23.34 3.77
N PRO A 30 4.21 -23.04 5.00
CA PRO A 30 2.99 -23.60 5.58
C PRO A 30 1.72 -23.41 4.75
N GLY A 31 1.64 -22.32 3.97
CA GLY A 31 0.42 -21.92 3.27
C GLY A 31 -0.63 -21.31 4.22
N PRO A 32 -1.81 -20.94 3.69
CA PRO A 32 -2.87 -20.30 4.47
C PRO A 32 -3.31 -21.13 5.67
N ALA A 33 -3.42 -20.52 6.85
CA ALA A 33 -3.75 -21.23 8.07
C ALA A 33 -5.17 -21.82 8.04
N ALA A 34 -5.37 -22.98 8.67
CA ALA A 34 -6.70 -23.58 8.80
C ALA A 34 -7.66 -22.68 9.61
N ARG A 35 -7.15 -22.01 10.65
CA ARG A 35 -7.90 -21.02 11.42
C ARG A 35 -8.03 -19.75 10.58
N GLN A 36 -9.26 -19.31 10.37
CA GLN A 36 -9.60 -18.13 9.58
C GLN A 36 -10.03 -16.97 10.48
N LEU A 37 -9.96 -15.74 9.94
CA LEU A 37 -10.60 -14.59 10.57
C LEU A 37 -12.12 -14.81 10.69
N GLN A 38 -12.79 -14.09 11.59
CA GLN A 38 -14.25 -14.08 11.64
C GLN A 38 -14.80 -13.43 10.37
N VAL A 39 -15.98 -13.87 9.89
CA VAL A 39 -16.60 -13.34 8.66
C VAL A 39 -16.75 -11.81 8.71
N TYR A 40 -17.00 -11.26 9.90
CA TYR A 40 -17.02 -9.82 10.14
C TYR A 40 -15.70 -9.14 9.71
N ASP A 41 -14.56 -9.67 10.15
CA ASP A 41 -13.23 -9.13 9.84
C ASP A 41 -12.81 -9.41 8.41
N GLN A 42 -13.21 -10.55 7.85
CA GLN A 42 -13.01 -10.87 6.43
C GLN A 42 -13.65 -9.78 5.54
N CYS A 43 -14.82 -9.27 5.94
CA CYS A 43 -15.51 -8.16 5.27
C CYS A 43 -14.87 -6.77 5.51
N LEU A 44 -13.73 -6.69 6.20
CA LEU A 44 -12.97 -5.46 6.44
C LEU A 44 -11.57 -5.46 5.79
N ILE A 45 -11.12 -6.58 5.24
CA ILE A 45 -9.81 -6.68 4.56
C ILE A 45 -9.80 -5.84 3.29
N GLY A 46 -8.88 -4.87 3.19
CA GLY A 46 -8.84 -3.94 2.05
C GLY A 46 -9.79 -2.74 2.14
N ALA A 47 -10.49 -2.55 3.26
CA ALA A 47 -11.41 -1.45 3.43
C ALA A 47 -10.68 -0.12 3.67
N ALA A 48 -11.07 0.93 2.94
CA ALA A 48 -10.64 2.29 3.23
C ALA A 48 -11.44 2.85 4.43
N ARG A 49 -10.95 2.61 5.65
CA ARG A 49 -11.58 3.00 6.92
C ARG A 49 -11.17 4.41 7.33
N TRP A 50 -11.57 5.41 6.55
CA TRP A 50 -11.31 6.82 6.86
C TRP A 50 -11.80 7.19 8.27
N PRO A 51 -11.08 8.05 9.01
CA PRO A 51 -11.47 8.45 10.37
C PRO A 51 -12.66 9.43 10.40
N ASP A 52 -13.08 9.94 9.24
CA ASP A 52 -14.23 10.83 9.08
C ASP A 52 -15.43 10.11 8.44
N ASP A 53 -16.52 10.84 8.18
CA ASP A 53 -17.77 10.33 7.60
C ASP A 53 -17.61 9.72 6.19
N SER A 54 -16.40 9.72 5.62
CA SER A 54 -16.09 9.08 4.35
C SER A 54 -15.90 7.56 4.46
N SER A 55 -15.91 7.00 5.67
CA SER A 55 -15.84 5.55 5.87
C SER A 55 -17.10 4.86 5.33
N LYS A 56 -16.93 4.08 4.25
CA LYS A 56 -18.01 3.30 3.62
C LYS A 56 -17.88 1.80 3.85
N SER A 57 -17.06 1.36 4.81
CA SER A 57 -16.71 -0.06 5.00
C SER A 57 -17.92 -0.96 5.32
N SER A 58 -19.04 -0.39 5.75
CA SER A 58 -20.26 -1.12 6.11
C SER A 58 -21.23 -1.38 4.95
N THR A 59 -21.04 -0.82 3.75
CA THR A 59 -21.99 -1.02 2.65
C THR A 59 -21.93 -2.47 2.12
N PRO A 60 -23.04 -3.04 1.61
CA PRO A 60 -23.04 -4.41 1.09
C PRO A 60 -22.00 -4.66 0.00
N GLU A 61 -21.84 -3.72 -0.93
CA GLU A 61 -20.84 -3.78 -2.00
C GLU A 61 -19.41 -3.80 -1.44
N ASN A 62 -19.10 -2.95 -0.46
CA ASN A 62 -17.77 -2.90 0.14
C ASN A 62 -17.47 -4.15 0.97
N ARG A 63 -18.44 -4.70 1.69
CA ARG A 63 -18.27 -5.98 2.41
C ARG A 63 -17.98 -7.12 1.43
N ALA A 64 -18.71 -7.21 0.33
CA ALA A 64 -18.47 -8.23 -0.71
C ALA A 64 -17.11 -8.05 -1.39
N TYR A 65 -16.69 -6.80 -1.64
CA TYR A 65 -15.37 -6.46 -2.14
C TYR A 65 -14.27 -6.96 -1.19
N CYS A 66 -14.36 -6.62 0.10
CA CYS A 66 -13.36 -6.98 1.12
C CYS A 66 -13.30 -8.49 1.35
N GLN A 67 -14.47 -9.14 1.45
CA GLN A 67 -14.56 -10.60 1.56
C GLN A 67 -13.88 -11.31 0.38
N SER A 68 -14.09 -10.79 -0.84
CA SER A 68 -13.40 -11.33 -2.00
C SER A 68 -11.91 -11.06 -1.98
N MET A 69 -11.45 -9.91 -1.46
CA MET A 69 -10.02 -9.63 -1.27
C MET A 69 -9.40 -10.67 -0.35
N TYR A 70 -10.03 -10.92 0.81
CA TYR A 70 -9.58 -11.92 1.78
C TYR A 70 -9.42 -13.31 1.16
N ASN A 71 -10.44 -13.77 0.41
CA ASN A 71 -10.38 -15.09 -0.26
C ASN A 71 -9.23 -15.16 -1.28
N SER A 72 -9.07 -14.12 -2.09
CA SER A 72 -8.02 -14.08 -3.13
C SER A 72 -6.61 -13.92 -2.54
N ILE A 73 -6.47 -13.21 -1.42
CA ILE A 73 -5.22 -13.14 -0.64
C ILE A 73 -4.77 -14.53 -0.22
N ARG A 74 -5.70 -15.33 0.34
CA ARG A 74 -5.39 -16.70 0.78
C ARG A 74 -5.05 -17.61 -0.39
N SER A 75 -5.77 -17.48 -1.51
CA SER A 75 -5.44 -18.21 -2.75
C SER A 75 -4.02 -17.89 -3.21
N ALA A 76 -3.66 -16.60 -3.30
CA ALA A 76 -2.31 -16.18 -3.65
C ALA A 76 -1.27 -16.65 -2.63
N GLY A 77 -1.57 -16.63 -1.33
CA GLY A 77 -0.72 -17.21 -0.29
C GLY A 77 -0.42 -18.69 -0.50
N GLY A 78 -1.42 -19.48 -0.92
CA GLY A 78 -1.24 -20.89 -1.29
C GLY A 78 -0.41 -21.09 -2.58
N GLU A 79 -0.52 -20.18 -3.54
CA GLU A 79 0.31 -20.17 -4.74
C GLU A 79 1.78 -19.81 -4.43
N ILE A 80 2.02 -18.86 -3.53
CA ILE A 80 3.37 -18.52 -3.03
C ILE A 80 3.97 -19.72 -2.30
N SER A 81 3.25 -20.33 -1.35
CA SER A 81 3.77 -21.44 -0.54
C SER A 81 4.09 -22.70 -1.34
N SER A 82 3.45 -22.86 -2.50
CA SER A 82 3.69 -23.95 -3.44
C SER A 82 4.65 -23.60 -4.58
N GLY A 83 5.23 -22.39 -4.58
CA GLY A 83 6.20 -21.96 -5.60
C GLY A 83 5.60 -21.63 -6.97
N ARG A 84 4.28 -21.43 -7.07
CA ARG A 84 3.61 -21.00 -8.31
C ARG A 84 3.77 -19.51 -8.57
N ILE A 85 3.81 -18.70 -7.50
CA ILE A 85 4.21 -17.29 -7.56
C ILE A 85 5.66 -17.21 -7.08
N THR A 86 6.55 -16.71 -7.92
CA THR A 86 8.01 -16.77 -7.76
C THR A 86 8.64 -15.39 -7.64
N SER A 87 7.88 -14.32 -7.93
CA SER A 87 8.34 -12.93 -7.84
C SER A 87 7.27 -11.98 -7.29
N PHE A 88 7.69 -10.78 -6.88
CA PHE A 88 6.75 -9.74 -6.48
C PHE A 88 5.91 -9.25 -7.67
N ASP A 89 6.51 -9.19 -8.88
CA ASP A 89 5.79 -8.74 -10.08
C ASP A 89 4.63 -9.69 -10.44
N GLU A 90 4.83 -11.01 -10.30
CA GLU A 90 3.75 -12.00 -10.46
C GLU A 90 2.65 -11.83 -9.40
N LEU A 91 3.04 -11.60 -8.15
CA LEU A 91 2.09 -11.32 -7.06
C LEU A 91 1.29 -10.04 -7.31
N TRP A 92 1.95 -8.99 -7.81
CA TRP A 92 1.31 -7.73 -8.19
C TRP A 92 0.37 -7.90 -9.39
N GLY A 93 0.75 -8.76 -10.35
CA GLY A 93 -0.11 -9.19 -11.46
C GLY A 93 -1.39 -9.87 -10.95
N ARG A 94 -1.27 -10.85 -10.05
CA ARG A 94 -2.43 -11.52 -9.41
C ARG A 94 -3.32 -10.52 -8.65
N ALA A 95 -2.71 -9.60 -7.90
CA ALA A 95 -3.45 -8.53 -7.22
C ALA A 95 -4.18 -7.60 -8.21
N THR A 96 -3.57 -7.34 -9.37
CA THR A 96 -4.15 -6.52 -10.43
C THR A 96 -5.34 -7.20 -11.10
N GLU A 97 -5.22 -8.47 -11.49
CA GLU A 97 -6.33 -9.26 -12.03
C GLU A 97 -7.52 -9.29 -11.07
N TRP A 98 -7.26 -9.56 -9.79
CA TRP A 98 -8.28 -9.52 -8.76
C TRP A 98 -8.94 -8.13 -8.70
N ARG A 99 -8.14 -7.06 -8.67
CA ARG A 99 -8.67 -5.69 -8.57
C ARG A 99 -9.53 -5.32 -9.79
N LEU A 100 -9.14 -5.75 -10.99
CA LEU A 100 -9.89 -5.55 -12.23
C LEU A 100 -11.22 -6.30 -12.22
N SER A 101 -11.29 -7.48 -11.60
CA SER A 101 -12.55 -8.25 -11.45
C SER A 101 -13.64 -7.53 -10.64
N LYS A 102 -13.28 -6.45 -9.93
CA LYS A 102 -14.19 -5.65 -9.09
C LYS A 102 -14.68 -4.39 -9.79
N LEU A 103 -14.24 -4.15 -11.02
CA LEU A 103 -14.75 -3.07 -11.83
C LEU A 103 -16.06 -3.49 -12.51
N GLN A 104 -16.97 -2.55 -12.66
CA GLN A 104 -18.17 -2.75 -13.47
C GLN A 104 -17.77 -3.05 -14.91
N ARG A 105 -18.56 -3.88 -15.60
CA ARG A 105 -18.33 -4.20 -17.01
C ARG A 105 -18.33 -2.90 -17.83
N GLY A 106 -17.27 -2.69 -18.61
CA GLY A 106 -17.11 -1.48 -19.43
C GLY A 106 -16.68 -0.22 -18.67
N ALA A 107 -16.17 -0.36 -17.43
CA ALA A 107 -15.68 0.78 -16.65
C ALA A 107 -14.62 1.60 -17.43
N PRO A 108 -14.83 2.91 -17.65
CA PRO A 108 -13.88 3.76 -18.38
C PRO A 108 -12.48 3.80 -17.75
N SER A 109 -12.39 3.53 -16.44
CA SER A 109 -11.14 3.51 -15.69
C SER A 109 -10.36 2.19 -15.77
N TYR A 110 -10.88 1.16 -16.47
CA TYR A 110 -10.27 -0.18 -16.52
C TYR A 110 -8.78 -0.12 -16.89
N SER A 111 -8.43 0.61 -17.95
CA SER A 111 -7.04 0.73 -18.42
C SER A 111 -6.13 1.33 -17.35
N ALA A 112 -6.59 2.36 -16.62
CA ALA A 112 -5.82 2.96 -15.54
C ALA A 112 -5.62 2.01 -14.34
N PHE A 113 -6.56 1.10 -14.08
CA PHE A 113 -6.37 0.06 -13.06
C PHE A 113 -5.45 -1.09 -13.52
N ALA A 114 -5.24 -1.26 -14.83
CA ALA A 114 -4.40 -2.32 -15.40
C ALA A 114 -2.98 -1.85 -15.75
N SER A 115 -2.75 -0.54 -15.82
CA SER A 115 -1.53 0.03 -16.39
C SER A 115 -0.61 0.64 -15.34
N GLU A 116 0.67 0.32 -15.47
CA GLU A 116 1.76 1.00 -14.76
C GLU A 116 1.76 2.50 -15.07
N ARG A 117 2.20 3.29 -14.09
CA ARG A 117 2.34 4.74 -14.21
C ARG A 117 3.61 5.07 -14.99
N THR A 118 3.54 6.08 -15.84
CA THR A 118 4.68 6.61 -16.60
C THR A 118 4.90 8.09 -16.28
N SER A 119 6.05 8.66 -16.69
CA SER A 119 6.38 10.06 -16.39
C SER A 119 5.37 11.08 -16.94
N ASN A 120 4.57 10.70 -17.95
CA ASN A 120 3.56 11.58 -18.57
C ASN A 120 2.14 11.35 -18.06
N THR A 121 1.96 10.48 -17.06
CA THR A 121 0.64 10.16 -16.49
C THR A 121 0.39 10.91 -15.18
N ASP A 122 -0.87 10.94 -14.75
CA ASP A 122 -1.28 11.62 -13.53
C ASP A 122 -0.52 11.09 -12.31
N ALA A 123 -0.05 12.02 -11.47
CA ALA A 123 0.78 11.74 -10.31
C ALA A 123 0.41 12.67 -9.14
N VAL A 124 -0.82 13.22 -9.13
CA VAL A 124 -1.30 14.10 -8.07
C VAL A 124 -2.62 13.60 -7.51
N THR A 125 -2.75 13.63 -6.19
CA THR A 125 -4.05 13.45 -5.50
C THR A 125 -4.42 14.72 -4.74
N PRO A 126 -5.44 15.48 -5.19
CA PRO A 126 -6.02 16.56 -4.40
C PRO A 126 -6.57 16.04 -3.06
N LEU A 127 -6.25 16.71 -1.95
CA LEU A 127 -6.68 16.37 -0.59
C LEU A 127 -8.11 16.86 -0.28
N VAL A 128 -9.03 16.56 -1.20
CA VAL A 128 -10.48 16.76 -1.03
C VAL A 128 -11.12 15.47 -0.50
N LYS A 129 -12.44 15.45 -0.23
CA LYS A 129 -13.13 14.21 0.20
C LYS A 129 -12.84 13.05 -0.78
N PRO A 130 -12.46 11.85 -0.31
CA PRO A 130 -12.45 11.40 1.10
C PRO A 130 -11.17 11.69 1.90
N TYR A 131 -10.15 12.30 1.31
CA TYR A 131 -8.82 12.53 1.88
C TYR A 131 -8.73 13.72 2.85
N LYS A 132 -9.86 14.35 3.20
CA LYS A 132 -9.86 15.61 3.97
C LYS A 132 -9.17 15.47 5.34
N SER A 133 -9.32 14.32 6.00
CA SER A 133 -8.63 14.03 7.27
C SER A 133 -7.10 14.06 7.19
N VAL A 134 -6.51 13.92 5.99
CA VAL A 134 -5.06 14.01 5.78
C VAL A 134 -4.53 15.42 6.04
N ILE A 135 -5.32 16.46 5.76
CA ILE A 135 -4.94 17.87 5.94
C ILE A 135 -4.44 18.12 7.37
N ALA A 136 -5.23 17.74 8.37
CA ALA A 136 -4.88 17.92 9.78
C ALA A 136 -3.62 17.13 10.17
N ARG A 137 -3.44 15.94 9.58
CA ARG A 137 -2.27 15.10 9.83
C ARG A 137 -0.98 15.70 9.29
N VAL A 138 -1.02 16.32 8.10
CA VAL A 138 0.15 17.00 7.51
C VAL A 138 0.50 18.24 8.31
N VAL A 139 -0.50 19.06 8.68
CA VAL A 139 -0.28 20.30 9.45
C VAL A 139 0.35 20.02 10.82
N SER A 140 -0.05 18.92 11.47
CA SER A 140 0.48 18.50 12.77
C SER A 140 1.67 17.52 12.68
N HIS A 141 2.14 17.20 11.48
CA HIS A 141 3.21 16.23 11.30
C HIS A 141 4.53 16.76 11.86
N LYS A 142 5.19 15.98 12.72
CA LYS A 142 6.44 16.37 13.40
C LYS A 142 7.56 16.76 12.42
N ASP A 143 7.59 16.13 11.25
CA ASP A 143 8.58 16.36 10.18
C ASP A 143 8.08 17.29 9.06
N ALA A 144 6.88 17.87 9.17
CA ALA A 144 6.42 18.88 8.21
C ALA A 144 7.09 20.23 8.47
N ARG A 145 7.34 20.97 7.39
CA ARG A 145 7.99 22.29 7.42
C ARG A 145 7.11 23.34 6.75
N ASP A 146 7.25 24.58 7.21
CA ASP A 146 6.69 25.73 6.50
C ASP A 146 7.48 25.99 5.22
N GLU A 147 6.77 26.08 4.09
CA GLU A 147 7.33 26.40 2.79
C GLU A 147 6.47 27.45 2.09
N THR A 148 7.06 28.15 1.13
CA THR A 148 6.31 28.97 0.17
C THR A 148 6.18 28.21 -1.14
N MET A 149 4.95 28.00 -1.60
CA MET A 149 4.64 27.37 -2.87
C MET A 149 4.18 28.44 -3.87
N ARG A 150 4.82 28.50 -5.03
CA ARG A 150 4.38 29.37 -6.13
C ARG A 150 3.37 28.64 -7.01
N ASP A 151 2.26 29.29 -7.33
CA ASP A 151 1.26 28.80 -8.26
C ASP A 151 0.86 29.90 -9.24
N ASN A 152 0.60 29.53 -10.49
CA ASN A 152 0.30 30.48 -11.57
C ASN A 152 -1.03 31.23 -11.38
N LEU A 153 -1.99 30.66 -10.64
CA LEU A 153 -3.30 31.27 -10.38
C LEU A 153 -3.41 31.85 -8.96
N PHE A 154 -2.85 31.14 -7.97
CA PHE A 154 -2.93 31.53 -6.57
C PHE A 154 -1.81 32.47 -6.12
N GLY A 155 -0.73 32.60 -6.90
CA GLY A 155 0.47 33.32 -6.52
C GLY A 155 1.29 32.55 -5.50
N ASP A 156 1.98 33.26 -4.62
CA ASP A 156 2.74 32.66 -3.52
C ASP A 156 1.77 32.27 -2.38
N LEU A 157 1.81 31.00 -1.98
CA LEU A 157 1.01 30.43 -0.90
C LEU A 157 1.91 29.92 0.21
N HIS A 158 1.55 30.17 1.47
CA HIS A 158 2.18 29.49 2.60
C HIS A 158 1.59 28.09 2.74
N VAL A 159 2.47 27.08 2.82
CA VAL A 159 2.08 25.68 2.92
C VAL A 159 2.87 24.98 4.03
N LYS A 160 2.21 24.04 4.72
CA LYS A 160 2.87 22.97 5.45
C LYS A 160 3.20 21.85 4.45
N ALA A 161 4.47 21.49 4.36
CA ALA A 161 4.97 20.45 3.46
C ALA A 161 5.62 19.31 4.23
N TYR A 162 5.20 18.07 3.95
CA TYR A 162 5.88 16.86 4.41
C TYR A 162 6.44 16.11 3.21
N ARG A 163 7.75 15.85 3.22
CA ARG A 163 8.49 15.22 2.11
C ARG A 163 8.92 13.84 2.53
N GLN A 164 8.20 12.83 2.07
CA GLN A 164 8.55 11.44 2.31
C GLN A 164 9.80 11.08 1.49
N THR A 165 10.75 10.40 2.14
CA THR A 165 11.99 9.94 1.49
C THR A 165 12.28 8.50 1.85
N ALA A 166 13.04 7.81 1.02
CA ALA A 166 13.48 6.43 1.26
C ALA A 166 14.97 6.27 1.01
N ARG A 167 15.62 5.34 1.72
CA ARG A 167 17.00 4.95 1.43
C ARG A 167 17.00 3.70 0.56
N LEU A 168 17.53 3.78 -0.65
CA LEU A 168 17.63 2.67 -1.58
C LEU A 168 19.04 2.61 -2.19
N ASN A 169 19.74 1.48 -2.00
CA ASN A 169 21.10 1.26 -2.49
C ASN A 169 22.09 2.36 -2.08
N GLY A 170 22.00 2.83 -0.84
CA GLY A 170 22.83 3.92 -0.32
C GLY A 170 22.31 5.33 -0.62
N ASN A 171 21.47 5.50 -1.65
CA ASN A 171 20.90 6.78 -2.04
C ASN A 171 19.63 7.12 -1.27
N ILE A 172 19.38 8.40 -1.01
CA ILE A 172 18.10 8.89 -0.51
C ILE A 172 17.29 9.38 -1.71
N ILE A 173 16.12 8.78 -1.94
CA ILE A 173 15.21 9.18 -3.03
C ILE A 173 13.94 9.84 -2.47
N PRO A 174 13.39 10.85 -3.16
CA PRO A 174 12.08 11.40 -2.82
C PRO A 174 10.96 10.44 -3.24
N LEU A 175 9.98 10.27 -2.34
CA LEU A 175 8.73 9.56 -2.62
C LEU A 175 7.59 10.59 -2.74
N ASN A 176 6.57 10.50 -1.88
CA ASN A 176 5.42 11.40 -1.89
C ASN A 176 5.76 12.73 -1.18
N THR A 177 5.25 13.83 -1.72
CA THR A 177 5.28 15.15 -1.08
C THR A 177 3.87 15.63 -0.82
N PHE A 178 3.54 15.84 0.45
CA PHE A 178 2.27 16.42 0.88
C PHE A 178 2.42 17.93 0.94
N ARG A 179 1.40 18.64 0.45
CA ARG A 179 1.30 20.11 0.55
C ARG A 179 -0.08 20.45 1.06
N VAL A 180 -0.13 21.29 2.08
CA VAL A 180 -1.38 21.80 2.66
C VAL A 180 -1.22 23.29 2.87
N ALA A 181 -2.08 24.07 2.24
CA ALA A 181 -2.03 25.51 2.36
C ALA A 181 -2.61 25.99 3.69
N THR A 182 -1.93 26.91 4.35
CA THR A 182 -2.30 27.41 5.68
C THR A 182 -3.19 28.66 5.61
N ASP A 183 -3.19 29.36 4.48
CA ASP A 183 -3.92 30.63 4.28
C ASP A 183 -5.38 30.39 3.88
N THR A 184 -6.16 29.70 4.72
CA THR A 184 -7.51 29.21 4.37
C THR A 184 -8.48 30.32 3.93
N ALA A 185 -8.43 31.49 4.58
CA ALA A 185 -9.30 32.62 4.25
C ALA A 185 -8.98 33.21 2.86
N TYR A 186 -7.69 33.39 2.57
CA TYR A 186 -7.21 33.84 1.26
C TYR A 186 -7.63 32.89 0.16
N LEU A 187 -7.39 31.57 0.34
CA LEU A 187 -7.75 30.56 -0.64
C LEU A 187 -9.25 30.56 -0.95
N ARG A 188 -10.12 30.66 0.05
CA ARG A 188 -11.57 30.70 -0.18
C ARG A 188 -11.97 31.89 -1.05
N GLY A 189 -11.41 33.07 -0.78
CA GLY A 189 -11.65 34.27 -1.58
C GLY A 189 -11.14 34.12 -3.01
N ARG A 190 -9.90 33.65 -3.17
CA ARG A 190 -9.27 33.47 -4.49
C ARG A 190 -9.95 32.42 -5.35
N VAL A 191 -10.34 31.27 -4.80
CA VAL A 191 -11.10 30.25 -5.55
C VAL A 191 -12.43 30.82 -6.05
N ALA A 192 -13.14 31.58 -5.22
CA ALA A 192 -14.40 32.20 -5.63
C ALA A 192 -14.22 33.26 -6.73
N GLN A 193 -13.15 34.05 -6.64
CA GLN A 193 -12.77 35.01 -7.67
C GLN A 193 -12.42 34.32 -8.99
N LEU A 194 -11.47 33.38 -8.95
CA LEU A 194 -10.98 32.65 -10.10
C LEU A 194 -12.09 31.86 -10.82
N ARG A 195 -13.04 31.29 -10.06
CA ARG A 195 -14.21 30.62 -10.63
C ARG A 195 -15.11 31.57 -11.44
N ARG A 196 -15.19 32.85 -11.07
CA ARG A 196 -15.91 33.87 -11.85
C ARG A 196 -15.12 34.34 -13.07
N GLU A 197 -13.80 34.43 -12.96
CA GLU A 197 -12.92 34.94 -14.01
C GLU A 197 -12.65 33.92 -15.13
N LEU A 198 -12.42 32.65 -14.75
CA LEU A 198 -12.01 31.59 -15.67
C LEU A 198 -13.12 30.56 -15.95
N GLY A 199 -14.20 30.60 -15.16
CA GLY A 199 -15.24 29.58 -15.19
C GLY A 199 -14.91 28.36 -14.32
N ALA A 200 -15.95 27.58 -13.99
CA ALA A 200 -15.83 26.43 -13.09
C ALA A 200 -14.98 25.30 -13.68
N GLU A 201 -15.16 24.98 -14.96
CA GLU A 201 -14.47 23.88 -15.62
C GLU A 201 -12.95 24.09 -15.71
N ALA A 202 -12.51 25.29 -16.13
CA ALA A 202 -11.09 25.63 -16.20
C ALA A 202 -10.42 25.56 -14.82
N ILE A 203 -11.10 26.02 -13.78
CA ILE A 203 -10.59 25.93 -12.41
C ILE A 203 -10.54 24.50 -11.91
N GLU A 204 -11.54 23.68 -12.19
CA GLU A 204 -11.51 22.27 -11.83
C GLU A 204 -10.38 21.54 -12.56
N GLN A 205 -10.11 21.85 -13.83
CA GLN A 205 -8.98 21.29 -14.57
C GLN A 205 -7.64 21.67 -13.94
N HIS A 206 -7.43 22.94 -13.57
CA HIS A 206 -6.22 23.38 -12.86
C HIS A 206 -6.08 22.68 -11.51
N LEU A 207 -7.16 22.65 -10.72
CA LEU A 207 -7.17 22.06 -9.38
C LEU A 207 -6.99 20.53 -9.38
N ARG A 208 -7.17 19.83 -10.50
CA ARG A 208 -6.82 18.40 -10.58
C ARG A 208 -5.32 18.17 -10.31
N ARG A 209 -4.46 19.07 -10.78
CA ARG A 209 -3.00 18.97 -10.63
C ARG A 209 -2.42 19.92 -9.60
N TYR A 210 -3.01 21.09 -9.43
CA TYR A 210 -2.45 22.19 -8.64
C TYR A 210 -3.35 22.59 -7.47
N ASN A 211 -4.20 21.68 -6.97
CA ASN A 211 -4.92 21.95 -5.72
C ASN A 211 -3.93 22.35 -4.62
N PRO A 212 -4.13 23.48 -3.91
CA PRO A 212 -3.24 23.88 -2.83
C PRO A 212 -3.04 22.81 -1.76
N ASP A 213 -4.07 22.00 -1.52
CA ASP A 213 -4.03 20.84 -0.65
C ASP A 213 -3.93 19.57 -1.51
N ARG A 214 -2.75 18.96 -1.61
CA ARG A 214 -2.49 17.81 -2.48
C ARG A 214 -1.34 16.92 -2.01
N ILE A 215 -1.29 15.73 -2.60
CA ILE A 215 -0.12 14.85 -2.59
C ILE A 215 0.48 14.87 -4.00
N ASP A 216 1.71 15.32 -4.12
CA ASP A 216 2.55 15.08 -5.31
C ASP A 216 3.20 13.69 -5.11
N HIS A 217 2.83 12.70 -5.92
CA HIS A 217 3.27 11.31 -5.74
C HIS A 217 4.70 11.07 -6.22
N THR A 218 5.30 9.97 -5.75
CA THR A 218 6.61 9.46 -6.19
C THR A 218 6.79 9.58 -7.70
N ASP A 219 7.92 10.07 -8.19
CA ASP A 219 8.15 10.14 -9.64
C ASP A 219 8.18 8.74 -10.27
N ALA A 220 7.52 8.56 -11.42
CA ALA A 220 7.48 7.29 -12.15
C ALA A 220 8.89 6.82 -12.57
N TYR A 221 9.84 7.75 -12.71
CA TYR A 221 11.25 7.47 -12.95
C TYR A 221 11.86 6.48 -11.93
N TYR A 222 11.39 6.50 -10.67
CA TYR A 222 11.90 5.60 -9.63
C TYR A 222 11.25 4.20 -9.64
N LEU A 223 10.18 3.97 -10.39
CA LEU A 223 9.46 2.69 -10.37
C LEU A 223 10.34 1.48 -10.74
N PRO A 224 11.22 1.53 -11.76
CA PRO A 224 12.07 0.38 -12.09
C PRO A 224 12.96 -0.07 -10.92
N ILE A 225 13.62 0.87 -10.24
CA ILE A 225 14.50 0.53 -9.11
C ILE A 225 13.71 0.09 -7.88
N ILE A 226 12.51 0.65 -7.66
CA ILE A 226 11.64 0.25 -6.56
C ILE A 226 11.06 -1.15 -6.78
N LYS A 227 10.61 -1.48 -8.01
CA LYS A 227 10.13 -2.84 -8.33
C LYS A 227 11.22 -3.90 -8.14
N ASN A 228 12.45 -3.59 -8.54
CA ASN A 228 13.59 -4.46 -8.24
C ASN A 228 13.81 -4.64 -6.73
N HIS A 229 13.64 -3.57 -5.94
CA HIS A 229 13.70 -3.64 -4.48
C HIS A 229 12.56 -4.49 -3.88
N LEU A 230 11.33 -4.33 -4.37
CA LEU A 230 10.17 -5.13 -3.96
C LEU A 230 10.38 -6.63 -4.26
N ASN A 231 10.98 -6.96 -5.41
CA ASN A 231 11.38 -8.33 -5.71
C ASN A 231 12.45 -8.89 -4.74
N ASN A 232 13.40 -8.05 -4.32
CA ASN A 232 14.38 -8.45 -3.29
C ASN A 232 13.71 -8.67 -1.93
N LEU A 233 12.77 -7.80 -1.53
CA LEU A 233 11.99 -7.96 -0.31
C LEU A 233 11.13 -9.23 -0.36
N TYR A 234 10.46 -9.51 -1.48
CA TYR A 234 9.69 -10.73 -1.68
C TYR A 234 10.56 -11.98 -1.52
N ARG A 235 11.71 -12.05 -2.19
CA ARG A 235 12.65 -13.19 -2.07
C ARG A 235 13.09 -13.42 -0.62
N ARG A 236 13.32 -12.36 0.15
CA ARG A 236 13.63 -12.48 1.58
C ARG A 236 12.42 -12.97 2.35
N ALA A 237 11.25 -12.37 2.12
CA ALA A 237 10.01 -12.65 2.83
C ALA A 237 9.46 -14.06 2.59
N THR A 238 9.83 -14.74 1.50
CA THR A 238 9.44 -16.13 1.22
C THR A 238 10.47 -17.17 1.67
N SER A 239 11.43 -16.77 2.52
CA SER A 239 12.36 -17.70 3.15
C SER A 239 11.68 -18.52 4.25
N SER A 240 11.91 -19.84 4.27
CA SER A 240 11.23 -20.78 5.17
C SER A 240 11.73 -20.76 6.63
N ASP A 241 12.82 -20.06 6.91
CA ASP A 241 13.56 -20.04 8.18
C ASP A 241 13.45 -18.70 8.92
N LEU A 242 12.49 -17.84 8.54
CA LEU A 242 12.28 -16.56 9.21
C LEU A 242 11.62 -16.73 10.57
N ARG A 243 12.10 -15.97 11.57
CA ARG A 243 11.34 -15.75 12.80
C ARG A 243 10.13 -14.89 12.47
N ARG A 244 9.04 -15.08 13.23
CA ARG A 244 7.80 -14.33 13.02
C ARG A 244 8.00 -12.81 13.02
N ALA A 245 8.82 -12.28 13.93
CA ALA A 245 9.12 -10.85 13.98
C ALA A 245 9.79 -10.35 12.69
N ASP A 246 10.84 -11.04 12.21
CA ASP A 246 11.55 -10.68 10.98
C ASP A 246 10.64 -10.74 9.75
N LEU A 247 9.71 -11.71 9.73
CA LEU A 247 8.70 -11.82 8.68
C LEU A 247 7.72 -10.65 8.71
N ILE A 248 7.20 -10.25 9.88
CA ILE A 248 6.32 -9.08 10.02
C ILE A 248 7.03 -7.81 9.54
N ASP A 249 8.31 -7.64 9.87
CA ASP A 249 9.10 -6.50 9.39
C ASP A 249 9.20 -6.49 7.85
N LEU A 250 9.48 -7.64 7.23
CA LEU A 250 9.54 -7.76 5.77
C LEU A 250 8.20 -7.49 5.09
N ILE A 251 7.10 -7.94 5.69
CA ILE A 251 5.73 -7.66 5.21
C ILE A 251 5.45 -6.15 5.30
N ALA A 252 5.77 -5.52 6.43
CA ALA A 252 5.58 -4.09 6.63
C ALA A 252 6.39 -3.25 5.63
N ARG A 253 7.67 -3.60 5.41
CA ARG A 253 8.52 -2.94 4.40
C ARG A 253 7.97 -3.10 2.99
N THR A 254 7.52 -4.31 2.64
CA THR A 254 6.91 -4.58 1.32
C THR A 254 5.65 -3.73 1.12
N HIS A 255 4.79 -3.65 2.12
CA HIS A 255 3.60 -2.80 2.09
C HIS A 255 3.99 -1.32 1.95
N TRP A 256 4.96 -0.85 2.75
CA TRP A 256 5.40 0.54 2.73
C TRP A 256 5.93 0.97 1.36
N TRP A 257 6.84 0.18 0.78
CA TRP A 257 7.41 0.45 -0.54
C TRP A 257 6.35 0.41 -1.64
N ALA A 258 5.50 -0.62 -1.66
CA ALA A 258 4.48 -0.78 -2.68
C ALA A 258 3.41 0.32 -2.61
N ALA A 259 2.95 0.69 -1.41
CA ALA A 259 1.98 1.76 -1.22
C ALA A 259 2.58 3.13 -1.57
N SER A 260 3.79 3.42 -1.07
CA SER A 260 4.42 4.73 -1.26
C SER A 260 4.90 4.96 -2.69
N ALA A 261 5.28 3.92 -3.42
CA ALA A 261 5.69 4.05 -4.82
C ALA A 261 4.52 4.34 -5.77
N MET A 262 3.33 3.88 -5.41
CA MET A 262 2.13 3.92 -6.26
C MET A 262 2.43 3.49 -7.71
N PRO A 263 2.75 2.18 -7.94
CA PRO A 263 3.26 1.71 -9.23
C PRO A 263 2.30 1.93 -10.40
N ASP A 264 1.00 1.71 -10.17
CA ASP A 264 -0.01 1.80 -11.20
C ASP A 264 -0.81 3.10 -11.13
N GLN A 265 -1.40 3.49 -12.27
CA GLN A 265 -2.19 4.72 -12.38
C GLN A 265 -3.40 4.72 -11.45
N ARG A 266 -3.99 3.54 -11.18
CA ARG A 266 -5.04 3.35 -10.17
C ARG A 266 -4.92 2.01 -9.43
N GLY A 267 -5.41 2.01 -8.19
CA GLY A 267 -5.61 0.80 -7.39
C GLY A 267 -4.38 0.31 -6.62
N SER A 268 -3.27 1.06 -6.63
CA SER A 268 -2.01 0.67 -5.98
C SER A 268 -2.17 0.38 -4.47
N ALA A 269 -2.99 1.13 -3.73
CA ALA A 269 -3.24 0.86 -2.31
C ALA A 269 -3.83 -0.54 -2.07
N ALA A 270 -4.87 -0.91 -2.83
CA ALA A 270 -5.50 -2.22 -2.73
C ALA A 270 -4.53 -3.36 -3.11
N LYS A 271 -3.72 -3.14 -4.15
CA LYS A 271 -2.71 -4.11 -4.61
C LYS A 271 -1.57 -4.29 -3.60
N ALA A 272 -1.13 -3.21 -2.96
CA ALA A 272 -0.10 -3.23 -1.92
C ALA A 272 -0.55 -4.02 -0.69
N GLU A 273 -1.75 -3.75 -0.18
CA GLU A 273 -2.30 -4.51 0.94
C GLU A 273 -2.55 -5.97 0.55
N PHE A 274 -3.04 -6.24 -0.67
CA PHE A 274 -3.19 -7.60 -1.19
C PHE A 274 -1.87 -8.36 -1.11
N ALA A 275 -0.80 -7.79 -1.68
CA ALA A 275 0.50 -8.43 -1.74
C ALA A 275 1.08 -8.68 -0.34
N ALA A 276 1.04 -7.67 0.53
CA ALA A 276 1.54 -7.79 1.90
C ALA A 276 0.84 -8.90 2.68
N ARG A 277 -0.49 -8.99 2.57
CA ARG A 277 -1.29 -10.03 3.23
C ARG A 277 -1.13 -11.40 2.58
N ALA A 278 -0.93 -11.49 1.27
CA ALA A 278 -0.68 -12.75 0.58
C ALA A 278 0.65 -13.38 1.02
N ILE A 279 1.69 -12.56 1.19
CA ILE A 279 2.97 -12.99 1.77
C ILE A 279 2.76 -13.51 3.19
N ALA A 280 2.04 -12.78 4.05
CA ALA A 280 1.71 -13.25 5.40
C ALA A 280 0.95 -14.59 5.39
N SER A 281 -0.05 -14.70 4.51
CA SER A 281 -0.88 -15.89 4.35
C SER A 281 -0.07 -17.09 3.87
N ALA A 282 0.97 -16.92 3.05
CA ALA A 282 1.86 -18.01 2.64
C ALA A 282 2.61 -18.66 3.81
N HIS A 283 2.79 -17.92 4.91
CA HIS A 283 3.41 -18.39 6.15
C HIS A 283 2.40 -18.85 7.20
N GLY A 284 1.11 -18.93 6.85
CA GLY A 284 0.06 -19.26 7.80
C GLY A 284 -0.25 -18.15 8.80
N ILE A 285 0.10 -16.90 8.50
CA ILE A 285 -0.24 -15.74 9.33
C ILE A 285 -1.54 -15.12 8.81
N GLU A 286 -2.59 -15.19 9.61
CA GLU A 286 -3.82 -14.43 9.40
C GLU A 286 -3.66 -13.02 9.98
N LEU A 287 -3.38 -12.04 9.12
CA LEU A 287 -3.35 -10.66 9.55
C LEU A 287 -4.80 -10.13 9.71
N PRO A 288 -5.16 -9.55 10.85
CA PRO A 288 -6.47 -8.93 11.05
C PRO A 288 -6.61 -7.66 10.19
N PRO A 289 -7.83 -7.09 10.03
CA PRO A 289 -8.02 -5.82 9.33
C PRO A 289 -7.25 -4.67 9.99
N PHE A 290 -7.02 -3.61 9.21
CA PHE A 290 -6.56 -2.35 9.79
C PHE A 290 -7.63 -1.76 10.70
N ARG A 291 -7.21 -1.16 11.82
CA ARG A 291 -8.09 -0.51 12.80
C ARG A 291 -8.93 0.57 12.13
N ASN A 292 -10.07 0.91 12.75
CA ASN A 292 -10.88 2.03 12.26
C ASN A 292 -10.06 3.33 12.28
N GLY A 293 -10.22 4.16 11.25
CA GLY A 293 -9.43 5.38 11.08
C GLY A 293 -8.01 5.16 10.57
N LYS A 294 -7.57 3.91 10.36
CA LYS A 294 -6.25 3.58 9.79
C LYS A 294 -6.40 3.17 8.33
N VAL A 295 -5.92 4.03 7.44
CA VAL A 295 -5.88 3.81 5.99
C VAL A 295 -4.44 3.50 5.62
N SER A 296 -4.14 2.25 5.27
CA SER A 296 -2.79 1.69 5.30
C SER A 296 -1.78 2.42 4.41
N ASP A 297 -2.18 2.77 3.19
CA ASP A 297 -1.36 3.50 2.24
C ASP A 297 -1.07 4.93 2.71
N ILE A 298 -2.06 5.61 3.28
CA ILE A 298 -1.85 6.94 3.88
C ILE A 298 -0.94 6.88 5.10
N GLU A 299 -1.09 5.86 5.96
CA GLU A 299 -0.17 5.65 7.09
C GLU A 299 1.27 5.40 6.62
N ALA A 300 1.45 4.66 5.51
CA ALA A 300 2.76 4.44 4.89
C ALA A 300 3.31 5.75 4.32
N MET A 301 2.53 6.47 3.51
CA MET A 301 2.94 7.72 2.87
C MET A 301 3.26 8.82 3.88
N LEU A 302 2.59 8.86 5.03
CA LEU A 302 2.84 9.79 6.15
C LEU A 302 3.88 9.27 7.17
N SER A 303 4.82 8.42 6.75
CA SER A 303 5.93 8.02 7.61
C SER A 303 7.17 7.59 6.81
N GLY A 304 8.31 7.58 7.49
CA GLY A 304 9.50 6.87 7.01
C GLY A 304 9.36 5.35 7.18
N GLU A 305 10.14 4.59 6.41
CA GLU A 305 10.09 3.11 6.39
C GLU A 305 10.19 2.49 7.80
N GLU A 306 11.24 2.84 8.55
CA GLU A 306 11.47 2.27 9.89
C GLU A 306 10.36 2.62 10.90
N GLU A 307 9.81 3.83 10.80
CA GLU A 307 8.66 4.21 11.63
C GLU A 307 7.43 3.37 11.28
N PHE A 308 7.17 3.17 9.98
CA PHE A 308 6.06 2.35 9.52
C PHE A 308 6.19 0.90 10.00
N VAL A 309 7.39 0.31 9.88
CA VAL A 309 7.70 -1.03 10.40
C VAL A 309 7.43 -1.10 11.89
N GLY A 310 7.98 -0.16 12.68
CA GLY A 310 7.81 -0.14 14.14
C GLY A 310 6.37 0.01 14.61
N LYS A 311 5.50 0.66 13.82
CA LYS A 311 4.07 0.83 14.15
C LYS A 311 3.13 -0.15 13.44
N TYR A 312 3.61 -0.97 12.49
CA TYR A 312 2.75 -1.75 11.59
C TYR A 312 1.71 -2.60 12.31
N VAL A 313 2.15 -3.35 13.33
CA VAL A 313 1.28 -4.20 14.15
C VAL A 313 0.21 -3.38 14.89
N SER A 314 0.57 -2.18 15.39
CA SER A 314 -0.38 -1.30 16.08
C SER A 314 -1.46 -0.72 15.16
N LEU A 315 -1.23 -0.72 13.85
CA LEU A 315 -2.22 -0.28 12.86
C LEU A 315 -3.29 -1.35 12.60
N LEU A 316 -3.02 -2.60 12.99
CA LEU A 316 -3.92 -3.74 12.83
C LEU A 316 -4.76 -3.97 14.09
N ASP A 317 -5.94 -4.56 13.94
CA ASP A 317 -6.77 -4.99 15.06
C ASP A 317 -6.08 -6.12 15.86
N SER A 318 -6.44 -6.28 17.14
CA SER A 318 -5.58 -6.92 18.15
C SER A 318 -5.58 -8.45 18.14
N ASP A 319 -6.38 -9.11 17.31
CA ASP A 319 -6.80 -10.50 17.56
C ASP A 319 -5.80 -11.59 17.16
N CYS A 320 -4.56 -11.25 16.80
CA CYS A 320 -3.61 -12.22 16.21
C CYS A 320 -2.14 -12.09 16.63
N PHE A 321 -1.79 -11.22 17.58
CA PHE A 321 -0.40 -11.06 18.05
C PHE A 321 -0.21 -11.58 19.48
#